data_AF-A0A178XGE9-F1
#
_entry.id   AF-A0A178XGE9-F1
#
_cell.length_a   1.000
_cell.length_b   1.000
_cell.length_c   1.000
_cell.angle_alpha   90.00
_cell.angle_beta   90.00
_cell.angle_gamma   90.00
#
_symmetry.space_group_name_H-M   'P 1'
#
loop_
_entity.id
_entity.type
_entity.pdbx_description
1 polymer ?
#
loop_
_entity_poly.entity_id
_entity_poly.type
_entity_poly.pdbx_seq_one_letter_code
_entity_poly.pdbx_strand_id
1 'polypeptide(L)'
;MPHLRSNTELARVDRLQRAAFDYFLRYSDPGTGLVADTSREGSPSSIAATGFGLSCYSVAVERGWIGRAEAAGRVLTTLRFLFGSRQASDGRASGYRGFYHHFLDMRTGERVWRSELSTMDSALLLAGALTAAAYFHGRSESEADIRRLAALLYERADWAWALNRGDTVTMGWRPPGRFLKHRWRGYSEALLLYVLALGAPARPIEAANYEAYTAAHEWLTLDGATHLHAGALFIHLFPHAWIDFRAIRDGRMHDYFENTRRAIRLQRAHAEENPHGFAGYSRDLWGFSACHAPKGWMRLRDGRWQKLLGYAARGAPFGADDGTLVPWASLAGLPFEPDACLGSLSHLIARYPALVAEERLPGGFNPSLPGEGAEGWVDDRIVGLDQGLVVMMIENWRSGLIWELTRGIPAFSRGLSKAGFNGGWLSPAVS
;
A
#
# COMPACT_ATOMS: atom_id res chain seq x y z
N MET A 1 7.44 3.60 32.24
CA MET A 1 8.31 4.76 31.92
C MET A 1 8.47 4.78 30.42
N PRO A 2 8.24 5.91 29.72
CA PRO A 2 8.49 5.95 28.29
C PRO A 2 10.00 5.80 28.11
N HIS A 3 10.44 4.73 27.44
CA HIS A 3 11.83 4.61 27.04
C HIS A 3 12.17 5.86 26.22
N LEU A 4 13.11 6.67 26.72
CA LEU A 4 13.75 7.72 25.93
C LEU A 4 14.31 7.03 24.68
N ARG A 5 13.63 7.22 23.54
CA ARG A 5 14.03 6.67 22.25
C ARG A 5 15.47 7.12 22.00
N SER A 6 16.36 6.20 21.66
CA SER A 6 17.75 6.59 21.41
C SER A 6 17.79 7.45 20.14
N ASN A 7 18.59 8.51 20.14
CA ASN A 7 18.81 9.34 18.95
C ASN A 7 19.29 8.51 17.74
N THR A 8 19.95 7.38 18.00
CA THR A 8 20.43 6.43 16.99
C THR A 8 19.30 5.71 16.26
N GLU A 9 18.22 5.30 16.96
CA GLU A 9 17.08 4.62 16.34
C GLU A 9 16.28 5.57 15.44
N LEU A 10 16.03 6.79 15.90
CA LEU A 10 15.36 7.80 15.08
C LEU A 10 16.16 8.14 13.82
N ALA A 11 17.48 8.31 13.97
CA ALA A 11 18.37 8.54 12.83
C ALA A 11 18.39 7.36 11.84
N ARG A 12 18.18 6.12 12.30
CA ARG A 12 18.05 4.95 11.40
C ARG A 12 16.72 4.99 10.63
N VAL A 13 15.62 5.30 11.32
CA VAL A 13 14.31 5.47 10.67
C VAL A 13 14.36 6.58 9.61
N ASP A 14 15.02 7.70 9.89
CA ASP A 14 15.23 8.80 8.92
C ASP A 14 15.90 8.32 7.64
N ARG A 15 16.99 7.56 7.79
CA ARG A 15 17.78 7.08 6.65
C ARG A 15 17.01 6.04 5.82
N LEU A 16 16.33 5.10 6.47
CA LEU A 16 15.46 4.13 5.80
C LEU A 16 14.28 4.82 5.09
N GLN A 17 13.68 5.86 5.69
CA GLN A 17 12.62 6.64 5.04
C GLN A 17 13.13 7.34 3.78
N ARG A 18 14.31 7.97 3.86
CA ARG A 18 14.93 8.64 2.71
C ARG A 18 15.29 7.64 1.61
N ALA A 19 15.91 6.52 1.96
CA ALA A 19 16.30 5.49 0.99
C ALA A 19 15.09 4.82 0.32
N ALA A 20 13.98 4.65 1.04
CA ALA A 20 12.72 4.23 0.46
C ALA A 20 12.20 5.29 -0.54
N PHE A 21 12.28 6.59 -0.22
CA PHE A 21 11.91 7.64 -1.17
C PHE A 21 12.83 7.69 -2.41
N ASP A 22 14.14 7.49 -2.24
CA ASP A 22 15.10 7.46 -3.34
C ASP A 22 14.74 6.42 -4.42
N TYR A 23 13.94 5.39 -4.08
CA TYR A 23 13.36 4.48 -5.07
C TYR A 23 12.63 5.23 -6.18
N PHE A 24 11.77 6.19 -5.83
CA PHE A 24 10.96 6.94 -6.79
C PHE A 24 11.80 7.91 -7.63
N LEU A 25 12.98 8.32 -7.15
CA LEU A 25 13.90 9.11 -7.96
C LEU A 25 14.68 8.24 -8.96
N ARG A 26 15.06 7.02 -8.56
CA ARG A 26 15.90 6.12 -9.38
C ARG A 26 15.11 5.25 -10.36
N TYR A 27 13.92 4.81 -9.99
CA TYR A 27 13.13 3.82 -10.73
C TYR A 27 11.86 4.40 -11.36
N SER A 28 11.87 5.71 -11.65
CA SER A 28 10.82 6.35 -12.44
C SER A 28 11.34 6.74 -13.82
N ASP A 29 10.53 6.58 -14.86
CA ASP A 29 10.86 7.10 -16.18
C ASP A 29 10.68 8.63 -16.19
N PRO A 30 11.68 9.42 -16.63
CA PRO A 30 11.60 10.88 -16.59
C PRO A 30 10.64 11.49 -17.62
N GLY A 31 10.27 10.74 -18.68
CA GLY A 31 9.37 11.20 -19.73
C GLY A 31 7.90 10.92 -19.43
N THR A 32 7.61 9.76 -18.82
CA THR A 32 6.24 9.35 -18.47
C THR A 32 5.91 9.57 -17.00
N GLY A 33 6.92 9.64 -16.14
CA GLY A 33 6.74 9.68 -14.69
C GLY A 33 6.18 8.40 -14.09
N LEU A 34 6.10 7.30 -14.87
CA LEU A 34 5.71 5.98 -14.40
C LEU A 34 6.80 5.39 -13.51
N VAL A 35 6.40 4.67 -12.46
CA VAL A 35 7.30 4.03 -11.48
C VAL A 35 7.38 2.54 -11.78
N ALA A 36 8.59 1.98 -11.82
CA ALA A 36 8.83 0.55 -11.98
C ALA A 36 8.25 -0.24 -10.79
N ASP A 37 7.77 -1.45 -11.05
CA ASP A 37 7.26 -2.35 -10.01
C ASP A 37 8.37 -2.79 -9.05
N THR A 38 9.54 -3.13 -9.60
CA THR A 38 10.69 -3.62 -8.85
C THR A 38 11.99 -2.97 -9.33
N SER A 39 13.02 -3.03 -8.50
CA SER A 39 14.37 -2.52 -8.83
C SER A 39 15.11 -3.32 -9.90
N ARG A 40 14.56 -4.43 -10.40
CA ARG A 40 15.20 -5.23 -11.46
C ARG A 40 15.21 -4.45 -12.76
N GLU A 41 16.31 -4.58 -13.50
CA GLU A 41 16.42 -4.04 -14.84
C GLU A 41 15.31 -4.59 -15.75
N GLY A 42 14.70 -3.73 -16.55
CA GLY A 42 13.59 -4.08 -17.42
C GLY A 42 12.26 -4.35 -16.71
N SER A 43 12.15 -4.08 -15.40
CA SER A 43 10.87 -4.14 -14.69
C SER A 43 9.86 -3.17 -15.34
N PRO A 44 8.61 -3.60 -15.60
CA PRO A 44 7.59 -2.71 -16.09
C PRO A 44 7.11 -1.78 -14.98
N SER A 45 6.31 -0.78 -15.35
CA SER A 45 5.64 0.08 -14.39
C SER A 45 4.55 -0.66 -13.65
N SER A 46 4.44 -0.44 -12.34
CA SER A 46 3.24 -0.71 -11.56
C SER A 46 2.45 0.58 -11.34
N ILE A 47 1.16 0.56 -11.68
CA ILE A 47 0.29 1.72 -11.48
C ILE A 47 0.03 1.98 -9.99
N ALA A 48 0.00 0.92 -9.17
CA ALA A 48 -0.05 1.06 -7.72
C ALA A 48 1.20 1.77 -7.18
N ALA A 49 2.41 1.31 -7.57
CA ALA A 49 3.67 1.95 -7.15
C ALA A 49 3.73 3.43 -7.59
N THR A 50 3.20 3.74 -8.78
CA THR A 50 3.07 5.12 -9.27
C THR A 50 2.16 5.96 -8.36
N GLY A 51 1.02 5.41 -7.90
CA GLY A 51 0.14 6.06 -6.93
C GLY A 51 0.78 6.36 -5.59
N PHE A 52 1.49 5.38 -5.02
CA PHE A 52 2.27 5.61 -3.80
C PHE A 52 3.34 6.70 -4.00
N GLY A 53 4.07 6.66 -5.12
CA GLY A 53 5.10 7.66 -5.45
C GLY A 53 4.54 9.08 -5.54
N LEU A 54 3.37 9.26 -6.15
CA LEU A 54 2.68 10.56 -6.22
C LEU A 54 2.40 11.15 -4.82
N SER A 55 2.03 10.31 -3.86
CA SER A 55 1.83 10.75 -2.46
C SER A 55 3.16 11.12 -1.80
N CYS A 56 4.20 10.33 -2.03
CA CYS A 56 5.52 10.48 -1.40
C CYS A 56 6.22 11.81 -1.76
N TYR A 57 5.89 12.44 -2.89
CA TYR A 57 6.46 13.74 -3.24
C TYR A 57 6.12 14.85 -2.23
N SER A 58 4.95 14.78 -1.57
CA SER A 58 4.62 15.73 -0.48
C SER A 58 5.59 15.59 0.70
N VAL A 59 5.83 14.34 1.13
CA VAL A 59 6.79 14.00 2.19
C VAL A 59 8.19 14.49 1.84
N ALA A 60 8.63 14.25 0.60
CA ALA A 60 9.97 14.62 0.17
C ALA A 60 10.23 16.13 0.18
N VAL A 61 9.21 16.94 -0.10
CA VAL A 61 9.32 18.40 0.00
C VAL A 61 9.38 18.84 1.46
N GLU A 62 8.48 18.35 2.32
CA GLU A 62 8.47 18.69 3.76
C GLU A 62 9.74 18.23 4.48
N ARG A 63 10.36 17.14 4.02
CA ARG A 63 11.64 16.64 4.54
C ARG A 63 12.86 17.31 3.91
N GLY A 64 12.69 18.23 2.97
CA GLY A 64 13.78 18.93 2.29
C GLY A 64 14.65 18.02 1.41
N TRP A 65 14.11 16.90 0.93
CA TRP A 65 14.83 15.94 0.11
C TRP A 65 14.94 16.35 -1.34
N ILE A 66 13.92 17.04 -1.84
CA ILE A 66 13.86 17.68 -3.16
C ILE A 66 13.12 19.02 -3.04
N GLY A 67 13.34 19.93 -3.99
CA GLY A 67 12.64 21.21 -4.02
C GLY A 67 11.17 21.07 -4.44
N ARG A 68 10.29 21.93 -3.91
CA ARG A 68 8.85 21.93 -4.26
C ARG A 68 8.58 22.01 -5.76
N ALA A 69 9.30 22.88 -6.47
CA ALA A 69 9.14 23.04 -7.92
C ALA A 69 9.57 21.79 -8.70
N GLU A 70 10.65 21.13 -8.27
CA GLU A 70 11.09 19.86 -8.87
C GLU A 70 10.04 18.76 -8.63
N ALA A 71 9.54 18.64 -7.40
CA ALA A 71 8.51 17.68 -7.03
C ALA A 71 7.23 17.90 -7.85
N ALA A 72 6.77 19.15 -7.97
CA ALA A 72 5.61 19.52 -8.79
C ALA A 72 5.84 19.16 -10.27
N GLY A 73 7.04 19.39 -10.80
CA GLY A 73 7.41 18.99 -12.16
C GLY A 73 7.25 17.49 -12.39
N ARG A 74 7.76 16.65 -11.47
CA ARG A 74 7.65 15.19 -11.55
C ARG A 74 6.21 14.71 -11.49
N VAL A 75 5.42 15.23 -10.53
CA VAL A 75 3.98 14.93 -10.43
C VAL A 75 3.26 15.31 -11.71
N LEU A 76 3.51 16.51 -12.23
CA LEU A 76 2.85 17.00 -13.44
C LEU A 76 3.18 16.16 -14.67
N THR A 77 4.44 15.72 -14.83
CA THR A 77 4.84 14.77 -15.89
C THR A 77 3.98 13.50 -15.83
N THR A 78 3.90 12.87 -14.65
CA THR A 78 3.09 11.65 -14.46
C THR A 78 1.62 11.88 -14.79
N LEU A 79 1.01 12.95 -14.27
CA LEU A 79 -0.42 13.22 -14.49
C LEU A 79 -0.73 13.57 -15.95
N ARG A 80 0.14 14.32 -16.65
CA ARG A 80 -0.02 14.65 -18.07
C ARG A 80 0.06 13.39 -18.93
N PHE A 81 1.06 12.53 -18.67
CA PHE A 81 1.19 11.25 -19.35
C PHE A 81 -0.05 10.39 -19.14
N LEU A 82 -0.46 10.16 -17.89
CA LEU A 82 -1.62 9.33 -17.56
C LEU A 82 -2.91 9.88 -18.19
N PHE A 83 -3.11 11.19 -18.18
CA PHE A 83 -4.29 11.82 -18.77
C PHE A 83 -4.32 11.66 -20.29
N GLY A 84 -3.18 11.91 -20.96
CA GLY A 84 -3.03 11.79 -22.41
C GLY A 84 -2.82 10.36 -22.94
N SER A 85 -2.60 9.39 -22.04
CA SER A 85 -2.38 7.99 -22.40
C SER A 85 -3.60 7.36 -23.09
N ARG A 86 -3.35 6.32 -23.88
CA ARG A 86 -4.36 5.68 -24.71
C ARG A 86 -5.39 4.94 -23.85
N GLN A 87 -6.66 5.32 -24.00
CA GLN A 87 -7.82 4.66 -23.38
C GLN A 87 -8.64 3.90 -24.41
N ALA A 88 -8.56 2.56 -24.43
CA ALA A 88 -9.27 1.71 -25.39
C ALA A 88 -9.49 0.28 -24.85
N SER A 89 -10.41 -0.46 -25.43
CA SER A 89 -10.77 -1.81 -24.97
C SER A 89 -9.90 -2.95 -25.54
N ASP A 90 -8.82 -2.64 -26.24
CA ASP A 90 -7.90 -3.62 -26.82
C ASP A 90 -6.67 -3.89 -25.93
N GLY A 91 -5.83 -4.82 -26.38
CA GLY A 91 -4.69 -5.32 -25.61
C GLY A 91 -3.49 -4.39 -25.48
N ARG A 92 -3.46 -3.22 -26.14
CA ARG A 92 -2.32 -2.29 -26.13
C ARG A 92 -2.61 -0.97 -25.42
N ALA A 93 -3.84 -0.73 -24.98
CA ALA A 93 -4.19 0.49 -24.26
C ALA A 93 -3.50 0.57 -22.90
N SER A 94 -3.22 1.78 -22.43
CA SER A 94 -2.77 2.03 -21.05
C SER A 94 -3.90 1.78 -20.04
N GLY A 95 -5.13 2.02 -20.49
CA GLY A 95 -6.30 1.80 -19.67
C GLY A 95 -7.60 1.79 -20.46
N TYR A 96 -8.69 1.64 -19.75
CA TYR A 96 -10.04 1.64 -20.30
C TYR A 96 -11.01 2.12 -19.22
N ARG A 97 -12.04 2.89 -19.61
CA ARG A 97 -13.08 3.37 -18.68
C ARG A 97 -12.53 4.17 -17.50
N GLY A 98 -11.38 4.82 -17.69
CA GLY A 98 -10.69 5.60 -16.66
C GLY A 98 -9.88 4.79 -15.65
N PHE A 99 -9.90 3.46 -15.75
CA PHE A 99 -8.99 2.58 -15.02
C PHE A 99 -7.74 2.30 -15.85
N TYR A 100 -6.71 1.76 -15.21
CA TYR A 100 -5.44 1.43 -15.83
C TYR A 100 -5.09 -0.05 -15.69
N HIS A 101 -4.29 -0.55 -16.63
CA HIS A 101 -3.71 -1.88 -16.52
C HIS A 101 -2.70 -1.91 -15.38
N HIS A 102 -2.70 -3.00 -14.59
CA HIS A 102 -1.82 -3.20 -13.44
C HIS A 102 -0.36 -2.88 -13.81
N PHE A 103 0.09 -3.44 -14.94
CA PHE A 103 1.42 -3.21 -15.47
C PHE A 103 1.42 -2.55 -16.84
N LEU A 104 2.22 -1.49 -16.97
CA LEU A 104 2.48 -0.77 -18.22
C LEU A 104 3.97 -0.79 -18.58
N ASP A 105 4.27 -0.71 -19.87
CA ASP A 105 5.61 -0.39 -20.35
C ASP A 105 6.01 1.02 -19.89
N MET A 106 7.23 1.15 -19.36
CA MET A 106 7.70 2.38 -18.70
C MET A 106 7.75 3.60 -19.63
N ARG A 107 7.96 3.38 -20.94
CA ARG A 107 8.18 4.47 -21.91
C ARG A 107 6.95 4.76 -22.75
N THR A 108 6.26 3.70 -23.17
CA THR A 108 5.13 3.81 -24.10
C THR A 108 3.78 3.86 -23.38
N GLY A 109 3.71 3.33 -22.15
CA GLY A 109 2.45 3.16 -21.43
C GLY A 109 1.58 2.03 -21.96
N GLU A 110 2.07 1.19 -22.88
CA GLU A 110 1.28 0.06 -23.37
C GLU A 110 1.18 -1.02 -22.29
N ARG A 111 0.04 -1.69 -22.21
CA ARG A 111 -0.16 -2.84 -21.32
C ARG A 111 0.90 -3.92 -21.56
N VAL A 112 1.51 -4.41 -20.48
CA VAL A 112 2.48 -5.51 -20.52
C VAL A 112 2.00 -6.74 -19.75
N TRP A 113 2.66 -7.88 -19.98
CA TRP A 113 2.41 -9.17 -19.32
C TRP A 113 0.95 -9.67 -19.39
N ARG A 114 0.16 -9.14 -20.33
CA ARG A 114 -1.28 -9.41 -20.42
C ARG A 114 -1.99 -9.16 -19.07
N SER A 115 -1.50 -8.20 -18.30
CA SER A 115 -2.05 -7.82 -17.00
C SER A 115 -3.51 -7.39 -17.09
N GLU A 116 -4.30 -7.58 -16.05
CA GLU A 116 -5.66 -7.03 -15.99
C GLU A 116 -5.65 -5.50 -15.90
N LEU A 117 -6.77 -4.92 -16.31
CA LEU A 117 -7.20 -3.60 -15.87
C LEU A 117 -7.59 -3.75 -14.40
N SER A 118 -6.80 -3.19 -13.49
CA SER A 118 -6.91 -3.43 -12.05
C SER A 118 -7.70 -2.32 -11.39
N THR A 119 -8.80 -2.67 -10.72
CA THR A 119 -9.64 -1.70 -10.02
C THR A 119 -8.94 -1.18 -8.76
N MET A 120 -8.18 -2.04 -8.07
CA MET A 120 -7.44 -1.67 -6.87
C MET A 120 -6.22 -0.80 -7.17
N ASP A 121 -5.42 -1.16 -8.17
CA ASP A 121 -4.22 -0.37 -8.50
C ASP A 121 -4.59 1.01 -9.06
N SER A 122 -5.71 1.07 -9.80
CA SER A 122 -6.27 2.36 -10.22
C SER A 122 -6.75 3.18 -9.02
N ALA A 123 -7.36 2.56 -8.01
CA ALA A 123 -7.74 3.27 -6.79
C ALA A 123 -6.52 3.82 -6.03
N LEU A 124 -5.44 3.05 -5.93
CA LEU A 124 -4.16 3.48 -5.33
C LEU A 124 -3.53 4.64 -6.13
N LEU A 125 -3.55 4.57 -7.46
CA LEU A 125 -3.12 5.66 -8.34
C LEU A 125 -3.92 6.94 -8.09
N LEU A 126 -5.24 6.83 -8.06
CA LEU A 126 -6.13 7.98 -7.89
C LEU A 126 -6.01 8.59 -6.49
N ALA A 127 -5.85 7.77 -5.44
CA ALA A 127 -5.53 8.24 -4.09
C ALA A 127 -4.25 9.08 -4.09
N GLY A 128 -3.21 8.60 -4.77
CA GLY A 128 -1.94 9.31 -4.94
C GLY A 128 -2.06 10.63 -5.69
N ALA A 129 -2.74 10.63 -6.83
CA ALA A 129 -2.95 11.83 -7.63
C ALA A 129 -3.74 12.91 -6.85
N LEU A 130 -4.78 12.51 -6.13
CA LEU A 130 -5.56 13.42 -5.29
C LEU A 130 -4.75 13.97 -4.10
N THR A 131 -3.91 13.12 -3.48
CA THR A 131 -3.01 13.54 -2.40
C THR A 131 -1.98 14.56 -2.89
N ALA A 132 -1.37 14.32 -4.05
CA ALA A 132 -0.46 15.28 -4.67
C ALA A 132 -1.17 16.60 -4.99
N ALA A 133 -2.39 16.55 -5.52
CA ALA A 133 -3.19 17.75 -5.79
C ALA A 133 -3.54 18.55 -4.53
N ALA A 134 -3.82 17.88 -3.40
CA ALA A 134 -4.05 18.54 -2.12
C ALA A 134 -2.80 19.28 -1.61
N TYR A 135 -1.62 18.68 -1.79
CA TYR A 135 -0.35 19.27 -1.37
C TYR A 135 0.10 20.42 -2.29
N PHE A 136 0.00 20.23 -3.61
CA PHE A 136 0.39 21.20 -4.64
C PHE A 136 -0.75 22.20 -4.95
N HIS A 137 -1.10 23.04 -3.96
CA HIS A 137 -2.19 24.01 -4.02
C HIS A 137 -1.75 25.47 -4.27
N GLY A 138 -0.49 25.69 -4.63
CA GLY A 138 0.07 27.01 -4.95
C GLY A 138 -0.52 27.65 -6.22
N ARG A 139 -0.11 28.91 -6.45
CA ARG A 139 -0.60 29.76 -7.54
C ARG A 139 0.12 29.57 -8.88
N SER A 140 1.16 28.74 -8.94
CA SER A 140 1.88 28.48 -10.19
C SER A 140 1.00 27.70 -11.18
N GLU A 141 1.26 27.87 -12.47
CA GLU A 141 0.56 27.15 -13.53
C GLU A 141 0.72 25.63 -13.37
N SER A 142 1.93 25.15 -13.03
CA SER A 142 2.19 23.74 -12.80
C SER A 142 1.32 23.16 -11.68
N GLU A 143 1.20 23.85 -10.54
CA GLU A 143 0.39 23.38 -9.42
C GLU A 143 -1.12 23.46 -9.74
N ALA A 144 -1.56 24.48 -10.48
CA ALA A 144 -2.93 24.56 -10.99
C ALA A 144 -3.27 23.39 -11.93
N ASP A 145 -2.35 23.03 -12.82
CA ASP A 145 -2.50 21.89 -13.73
C ASP A 145 -2.52 20.55 -12.99
N ILE A 146 -1.70 20.38 -11.94
CA ILE A 146 -1.73 19.17 -11.08
C ILE A 146 -3.14 18.98 -10.51
N ARG A 147 -3.72 20.03 -9.92
CA ARG A 147 -5.08 19.96 -9.34
C ARG A 147 -6.13 19.62 -10.40
N ARG A 148 -6.04 20.27 -11.57
CA ARG A 148 -6.96 20.03 -12.69
C ARG A 148 -6.87 18.60 -13.21
N LEU A 149 -5.66 18.09 -13.48
CA LEU A 149 -5.45 16.76 -14.04
C LEU A 149 -5.82 15.66 -13.06
N ALA A 150 -5.49 15.79 -11.77
CA ALA A 150 -5.88 14.83 -10.75
C ALA A 150 -7.42 14.72 -10.65
N ALA A 151 -8.13 15.85 -10.67
CA ALA A 151 -9.59 15.88 -10.67
C ALA A 151 -10.17 15.18 -11.92
N LEU A 152 -9.65 15.49 -13.11
CA LEU A 152 -10.10 14.88 -14.36
C LEU A 152 -9.83 13.38 -14.42
N LEU A 153 -8.67 12.92 -13.92
CA LEU A 153 -8.34 11.50 -13.84
C LEU A 153 -9.31 10.76 -12.91
N TYR A 154 -9.60 11.32 -11.75
CA TYR A 154 -10.54 10.74 -10.80
C TYR A 154 -11.97 10.73 -11.33
N GLU A 155 -12.43 11.82 -11.94
CA GLU A 155 -13.76 11.91 -12.57
C GLU A 155 -13.90 10.93 -13.74
N ARG A 156 -12.81 10.59 -14.43
CA ARG A 156 -12.83 9.67 -15.58
C ARG A 156 -13.12 8.23 -15.19
N ALA A 157 -12.79 7.79 -13.97
CA ALA A 157 -13.02 6.42 -13.51
C ALA A 157 -14.52 6.08 -13.46
N ASP A 158 -14.93 5.05 -14.21
CA ASP A 158 -16.32 4.58 -14.30
C ASP A 158 -16.60 3.48 -13.26
N TRP A 159 -16.76 3.87 -11.99
CA TRP A 159 -16.93 2.92 -10.89
C TRP A 159 -18.21 2.08 -11.02
N ALA A 160 -19.29 2.67 -11.56
CA ALA A 160 -20.51 1.95 -11.90
C ALA A 160 -20.26 0.84 -12.95
N TRP A 161 -19.44 1.10 -13.97
CA TRP A 161 -19.04 0.06 -14.93
C TRP A 161 -18.23 -1.07 -14.27
N ALA A 162 -17.36 -0.75 -13.30
CA ALA A 162 -16.53 -1.73 -12.60
C ALA A 162 -17.35 -2.72 -11.73
N LEU A 163 -18.61 -2.38 -11.41
CA LEU A 163 -19.57 -3.32 -10.82
C LEU A 163 -19.97 -4.42 -11.78
N ASN A 164 -19.85 -4.29 -13.10
CA ASN A 164 -20.30 -5.31 -14.05
C ASN A 164 -21.71 -5.88 -13.70
N ARG A 165 -22.65 -4.98 -13.34
CA ARG A 165 -24.03 -5.29 -12.93
C ARG A 165 -24.21 -6.21 -11.71
N GLY A 166 -23.19 -6.35 -10.86
CA GLY A 166 -23.30 -7.08 -9.59
C GLY A 166 -23.11 -6.16 -8.38
N ASP A 167 -23.27 -6.71 -7.19
CA ASP A 167 -23.37 -5.91 -5.96
C ASP A 167 -22.02 -5.38 -5.45
N THR A 168 -20.92 -6.00 -5.85
CA THR A 168 -19.56 -5.61 -5.41
C THR A 168 -18.63 -5.33 -6.58
N VAL A 169 -17.62 -4.49 -6.38
CA VAL A 169 -16.67 -4.13 -7.46
C VAL A 169 -15.86 -5.35 -7.90
N THR A 170 -15.71 -5.54 -9.22
CA THR A 170 -14.86 -6.62 -9.78
C THR A 170 -13.39 -6.34 -9.50
N MET A 171 -12.57 -7.39 -9.32
CA MET A 171 -11.12 -7.20 -9.12
C MET A 171 -10.42 -6.64 -10.37
N GLY A 172 -11.01 -6.85 -11.55
CA GLY A 172 -10.46 -6.29 -12.77
C GLY A 172 -11.16 -6.76 -14.02
N TRP A 173 -10.61 -6.34 -15.15
CA TRP A 173 -11.12 -6.64 -16.48
C TRP A 173 -9.98 -6.92 -17.45
N ARG A 174 -10.21 -7.76 -18.46
CA ARG A 174 -9.22 -8.11 -19.49
C ARG A 174 -9.79 -7.91 -20.89
N PRO A 175 -9.04 -7.25 -21.80
CA PRO A 175 -9.32 -7.27 -23.23
C PRO A 175 -9.48 -8.72 -23.74
N PRO A 176 -10.40 -8.97 -24.69
CA PRO A 176 -11.23 -7.99 -25.41
C PRO A 176 -12.60 -7.70 -24.75
N GLY A 177 -12.83 -8.01 -23.46
CA GLY A 177 -14.17 -7.79 -22.87
C GLY A 177 -14.55 -8.56 -21.61
N ARG A 178 -13.61 -9.25 -20.94
CA ARG A 178 -13.95 -10.16 -19.83
C ARG A 178 -13.59 -9.57 -18.48
N PHE A 179 -14.59 -9.37 -17.62
CA PHE A 179 -14.33 -9.15 -16.21
C PHE A 179 -13.73 -10.40 -15.55
N LEU A 180 -12.88 -10.20 -14.55
CA LEU A 180 -12.39 -11.29 -13.71
C LEU A 180 -13.55 -11.90 -12.91
N LYS A 181 -13.44 -13.20 -12.62
CA LYS A 181 -14.45 -13.90 -11.80
C LYS A 181 -14.48 -13.40 -10.36
N HIS A 182 -13.32 -13.02 -9.83
CA HIS A 182 -13.17 -12.55 -8.46
C HIS A 182 -13.62 -11.09 -8.32
N ARG A 183 -14.22 -10.80 -7.16
CA ARG A 183 -14.81 -9.52 -6.79
C ARG A 183 -14.37 -9.16 -5.38
N TRP A 184 -14.25 -7.88 -5.10
CA TRP A 184 -13.89 -7.39 -3.78
C TRP A 184 -15.06 -7.63 -2.81
N ARG A 185 -14.89 -8.59 -1.90
CA ARG A 185 -15.84 -9.00 -0.85
C ARG A 185 -15.03 -9.33 0.39
N GLY A 186 -15.47 -8.86 1.55
CA GLY A 186 -14.77 -9.10 2.81
C GLY A 186 -13.53 -8.23 2.97
N TYR A 187 -12.97 -8.25 4.18
CA TYR A 187 -11.98 -7.25 4.59
C TYR A 187 -10.70 -7.42 3.79
N SER A 188 -10.31 -6.34 3.12
CA SER A 188 -9.21 -6.28 2.16
C SER A 188 -8.73 -4.84 2.05
N GLU A 189 -7.64 -4.61 1.34
CA GLU A 189 -7.16 -3.29 0.96
C GLU A 189 -8.21 -2.47 0.16
N ALA A 190 -9.23 -3.14 -0.38
CA ALA A 190 -10.32 -2.55 -1.12
C ALA A 190 -11.20 -1.57 -0.34
N LEU A 191 -11.05 -1.45 0.99
CA LEU A 191 -11.71 -0.38 1.75
C LEU A 191 -11.43 1.00 1.15
N LEU A 192 -10.17 1.27 0.75
CA LEU A 192 -9.80 2.51 0.06
C LEU A 192 -10.52 2.66 -1.29
N LEU A 193 -10.60 1.56 -2.06
CA LEU A 193 -11.30 1.52 -3.34
C LEU A 193 -12.77 1.89 -3.18
N TYR A 194 -13.48 1.31 -2.20
CA TYR A 194 -14.90 1.62 -1.98
C TYR A 194 -15.12 3.07 -1.55
N VAL A 195 -14.25 3.61 -0.70
CA VAL A 195 -14.30 5.03 -0.31
C VAL A 195 -14.18 5.92 -1.57
N LEU A 196 -13.19 5.67 -2.42
CA LEU A 196 -13.02 6.46 -3.64
C LEU A 196 -14.17 6.25 -4.65
N ALA A 197 -14.71 5.04 -4.77
CA ALA A 197 -15.81 4.74 -5.68
C ALA A 197 -17.13 5.43 -5.27
N LEU A 198 -17.42 5.49 -3.96
CA LEU A 198 -18.58 6.21 -3.41
C LEU A 198 -18.41 7.73 -3.50
N GLY A 199 -17.19 8.20 -3.26
CA GLY A 199 -16.83 9.62 -3.26
C GLY A 199 -16.77 10.26 -4.64
N ALA A 200 -16.87 9.45 -5.70
CA ALA A 200 -16.69 9.90 -7.07
C ALA A 200 -17.78 10.91 -7.49
N PRO A 201 -17.42 12.03 -8.13
CA PRO A 201 -18.39 13.03 -8.56
C PRO A 201 -19.19 12.56 -9.78
N ALA A 202 -18.66 11.63 -10.57
CA ALA A 202 -19.28 11.07 -11.75
C ALA A 202 -19.19 9.54 -11.73
N ARG A 203 -20.27 8.88 -12.15
CA ARG A 203 -20.39 7.41 -12.23
C ARG A 203 -20.00 6.69 -10.91
N PRO A 204 -20.46 7.15 -9.74
CA PRO A 204 -20.16 6.50 -8.47
C PRO A 204 -20.86 5.14 -8.36
N ILE A 205 -20.45 4.35 -7.38
CA ILE A 205 -21.27 3.25 -6.85
C ILE A 205 -22.20 3.76 -5.75
N GLU A 206 -23.12 2.92 -5.30
CA GLU A 206 -24.10 3.24 -4.26
C GLU A 206 -23.72 2.66 -2.89
N ALA A 207 -24.28 3.20 -1.81
CA ALA A 207 -24.00 2.76 -0.44
C ALA A 207 -24.25 1.25 -0.24
N ALA A 208 -25.30 0.70 -0.86
CA ALA A 208 -25.62 -0.72 -0.84
C ALA A 208 -24.47 -1.62 -1.39
N ASN A 209 -23.63 -1.09 -2.29
CA ASN A 209 -22.47 -1.84 -2.78
C ASN A 209 -21.39 -1.99 -1.70
N TYR A 210 -21.22 -0.99 -0.84
CA TYR A 210 -20.33 -1.08 0.33
C TYR A 210 -20.91 -2.01 1.40
N GLU A 211 -22.22 -2.00 1.61
CA GLU A 211 -22.88 -2.97 2.49
C GLU A 211 -22.66 -4.42 2.02
N ALA A 212 -22.75 -4.68 0.71
CA ALA A 212 -22.47 -5.98 0.12
C ALA A 212 -21.01 -6.42 0.26
N TYR A 213 -20.06 -5.47 0.17
CA TYR A 213 -18.65 -5.70 0.43
C TYR A 213 -18.39 -6.11 1.88
N THR A 214 -18.91 -5.32 2.83
CA THR A 214 -18.69 -5.52 4.27
C THR A 214 -19.49 -6.69 4.85
N ALA A 215 -20.52 -7.17 4.14
CA ALA A 215 -21.28 -8.35 4.55
C ALA A 215 -20.44 -9.64 4.63
N ALA A 216 -19.35 -9.72 3.87
CA ALA A 216 -18.43 -10.86 3.89
C ALA A 216 -17.21 -10.63 4.80
N HIS A 217 -17.26 -9.66 5.72
CA HIS A 217 -16.25 -9.50 6.76
C HIS A 217 -16.13 -10.75 7.63
N GLU A 218 -14.90 -11.21 7.84
CA GLU A 218 -14.59 -12.32 8.75
C GLU A 218 -14.10 -11.76 10.08
N TRP A 219 -14.61 -12.35 11.18
CA TRP A 219 -14.40 -11.83 12.53
C TRP A 219 -13.78 -12.90 13.42
N LEU A 220 -12.80 -12.49 14.22
CA LEU A 220 -12.26 -13.27 15.33
C LEU A 220 -12.73 -12.66 16.67
N THR A 221 -12.82 -13.51 17.69
CA THR A 221 -13.01 -13.07 19.09
C THR A 221 -11.71 -13.32 19.84
N LEU A 222 -11.10 -12.26 20.37
CA LEU A 222 -9.81 -12.25 21.04
C LEU A 222 -9.99 -11.63 22.42
N ASP A 223 -9.81 -12.41 23.49
CA ASP A 223 -9.95 -11.95 24.88
C ASP A 223 -11.24 -11.14 25.14
N GLY A 224 -12.35 -11.57 24.52
CA GLY A 224 -13.66 -10.91 24.62
C GLY A 224 -13.85 -9.68 23.70
N ALA A 225 -12.84 -9.29 22.91
CA ALA A 225 -12.94 -8.23 21.91
C ALA A 225 -13.06 -8.79 20.49
N THR A 226 -13.83 -8.12 19.63
CA THR A 226 -13.92 -8.47 18.21
C THR A 226 -12.73 -7.93 17.42
N HIS A 227 -12.27 -8.71 16.45
CA HIS A 227 -11.22 -8.34 15.51
C HIS A 227 -11.66 -8.65 14.08
N LEU A 228 -11.66 -7.62 13.24
CA LEU A 228 -11.91 -7.76 11.81
C LEU A 228 -10.66 -8.36 11.16
N HIS A 229 -10.74 -9.62 10.77
CA HIS A 229 -9.57 -10.42 10.45
C HIS A 229 -9.20 -10.35 8.96
N ALA A 230 -7.89 -10.23 8.73
CA ALA A 230 -7.23 -10.57 7.50
C ALA A 230 -5.79 -10.97 7.87
N GLY A 231 -5.31 -12.11 7.37
CA GLY A 231 -3.99 -12.62 7.76
C GLY A 231 -2.84 -11.74 7.29
N ALA A 232 -2.90 -11.26 6.04
CA ALA A 232 -1.82 -10.50 5.43
C ALA A 232 -1.80 -9.04 5.88
N LEU A 233 -0.65 -8.56 6.36
CA LEU A 233 -0.56 -7.27 7.04
C LEU A 233 -0.93 -6.09 6.14
N PHE A 234 -0.58 -6.13 4.86
CA PHE A 234 -0.85 -5.03 3.93
C PHE A 234 -2.34 -4.65 3.84
N ILE A 235 -3.25 -5.61 4.04
CA ILE A 235 -4.71 -5.37 4.06
C ILE A 235 -5.08 -4.37 5.16
N HIS A 236 -4.44 -4.48 6.33
CA HIS A 236 -4.63 -3.58 7.46
C HIS A 236 -3.86 -2.26 7.32
N LEU A 237 -2.95 -2.12 6.36
CA LEU A 237 -2.06 -0.97 6.25
C LEU A 237 -2.38 -0.06 5.06
N PHE A 238 -2.71 -0.62 3.89
CA PHE A 238 -2.89 0.17 2.67
C PHE A 238 -3.98 1.24 2.80
N PRO A 239 -5.18 0.96 3.32
CA PRO A 239 -6.17 2.01 3.56
C PRO A 239 -5.65 3.09 4.51
N HIS A 240 -4.92 2.71 5.55
CA HIS A 240 -4.32 3.63 6.53
C HIS A 240 -3.17 4.47 5.98
N ALA A 241 -2.57 4.11 4.84
CA ALA A 241 -1.56 4.96 4.22
C ALA A 241 -2.16 6.33 3.83
N TRP A 242 -3.42 6.34 3.41
CA TRP A 242 -4.15 7.57 3.03
C TRP A 242 -5.19 7.99 4.07
N ILE A 243 -5.99 7.08 4.60
CA ILE A 243 -7.14 7.43 5.43
C ILE A 243 -6.76 7.39 6.89
N ASP A 244 -7.00 8.50 7.58
CA ASP A 244 -6.94 8.50 9.04
C ASP A 244 -8.22 7.93 9.63
N PHE A 245 -8.15 6.68 10.09
CA PHE A 245 -9.29 6.05 10.72
C PHE A 245 -9.47 6.38 12.21
N ARG A 246 -8.59 7.19 12.81
CA ARG A 246 -8.71 7.55 14.22
C ARG A 246 -10.00 8.33 14.45
N ALA A 247 -10.76 7.90 15.45
CA ALA A 247 -12.03 8.48 15.87
C ALA A 247 -13.16 8.48 14.82
N ILE A 248 -12.98 7.83 13.67
CA ILE A 248 -14.06 7.58 12.71
C ILE A 248 -14.44 6.09 12.71
N ARG A 249 -15.72 5.82 12.47
CA ARG A 249 -16.29 4.46 12.50
C ARG A 249 -17.41 4.32 11.51
N ASP A 250 -17.64 3.11 11.01
CA ASP A 250 -18.83 2.77 10.23
C ASP A 250 -19.78 1.84 11.01
N GLY A 251 -20.83 1.35 10.34
CA GLY A 251 -21.80 0.44 10.95
C GLY A 251 -21.27 -0.97 11.26
N ARG A 252 -20.06 -1.33 10.79
CA ARG A 252 -19.48 -2.66 10.92
C ARG A 252 -18.31 -2.69 11.91
N MET A 253 -17.50 -1.63 11.93
CA MET A 253 -16.28 -1.56 12.71
C MET A 253 -16.17 -0.21 13.44
N HIS A 254 -15.98 -0.29 14.75
CA HIS A 254 -15.92 0.89 15.61
C HIS A 254 -14.56 1.59 15.62
N ASP A 255 -13.47 0.87 15.37
CA ASP A 255 -12.12 1.44 15.42
C ASP A 255 -11.13 0.64 14.55
N TYR A 256 -11.00 1.04 13.28
CA TYR A 256 -10.05 0.40 12.36
C TYR A 256 -8.58 0.62 12.76
N PHE A 257 -8.27 1.69 13.51
CA PHE A 257 -6.90 1.94 13.97
C PHE A 257 -6.50 0.94 15.05
N GLU A 258 -7.39 0.73 16.02
CA GLU A 258 -7.25 -0.32 17.02
C GLU A 258 -7.26 -1.72 16.39
N ASN A 259 -8.05 -1.94 15.34
CA ASN A 259 -8.04 -3.23 14.63
C ASN A 259 -6.68 -3.55 14.03
N THR A 260 -6.05 -2.58 13.37
CA THR A 260 -4.69 -2.73 12.81
C THR A 260 -3.66 -2.92 13.93
N ARG A 261 -3.81 -2.21 15.06
CA ARG A 261 -2.98 -2.40 16.25
C ARG A 261 -3.05 -3.84 16.76
N ARG A 262 -4.25 -4.43 16.82
CA ARG A 262 -4.45 -5.85 17.17
C ARG A 262 -3.86 -6.80 16.14
N ALA A 263 -3.99 -6.51 14.84
CA ALA A 263 -3.39 -7.33 13.78
C ALA A 263 -1.86 -7.44 13.93
N ILE A 264 -1.19 -6.34 14.26
CA ILE A 264 0.26 -6.32 14.53
C ILE A 264 0.59 -7.19 15.76
N ARG A 265 -0.18 -7.06 16.85
CA ARG A 265 0.02 -7.88 18.06
C ARG A 265 -0.15 -9.37 17.78
N LEU A 266 -1.16 -9.74 16.99
CA LEU A 266 -1.41 -11.12 16.59
C LEU A 266 -0.27 -11.69 15.74
N GLN A 267 0.27 -10.93 14.78
CA GLN A 267 1.43 -11.38 14.01
C GLN A 267 2.67 -11.57 14.88
N ARG A 268 2.90 -10.66 15.84
CA ARG A 268 4.01 -10.78 16.80
C ARG A 268 3.85 -12.00 17.70
N ALA A 269 2.64 -12.27 18.18
CA ALA A 269 2.34 -13.45 18.98
C ALA A 269 2.53 -14.75 18.17
N HIS A 270 2.08 -14.79 16.92
CA HIS A 270 2.31 -15.94 16.03
C HIS A 270 3.81 -16.18 15.78
N ALA A 271 4.59 -15.12 15.58
CA ALA A 271 6.04 -15.23 15.42
C ALA A 271 6.74 -15.67 16.72
N GLU A 272 6.22 -15.30 17.89
CA GLU A 272 6.71 -15.75 19.19
C GLU A 272 6.39 -17.23 19.46
N GLU A 273 5.18 -17.68 19.14
CA GLU A 273 4.79 -19.09 19.22
C GLU A 273 5.55 -19.95 18.21
N ASN A 274 5.76 -19.43 17.00
CA ASN A 274 6.47 -20.07 15.89
C ASN A 274 6.03 -21.53 15.68
N PRO A 275 4.74 -21.78 15.34
CA PRO A 275 4.16 -23.12 15.30
C PRO A 275 4.82 -24.05 14.27
N HIS A 276 5.57 -23.49 13.32
CA HIS A 276 6.29 -24.21 12.28
C HIS A 276 7.80 -24.30 12.53
N GLY A 277 8.31 -23.72 13.62
CA GLY A 277 9.72 -23.74 13.97
C GLY A 277 10.63 -23.13 12.89
N PHE A 278 10.20 -22.05 12.23
CA PHE A 278 11.02 -21.35 11.25
C PHE A 278 12.13 -20.54 11.94
N ALA A 279 13.31 -20.47 11.31
CA ALA A 279 14.44 -19.74 11.85
C ALA A 279 14.16 -18.23 11.90
N GLY A 280 14.63 -17.59 12.97
CA GLY A 280 14.54 -16.14 13.18
C GLY A 280 13.23 -15.67 13.81
N TYR A 281 12.10 -16.37 13.58
CA TYR A 281 10.80 -15.98 14.12
C TYR A 281 10.86 -15.76 15.63
N SER A 282 10.39 -14.60 16.05
CA SER A 282 10.25 -14.23 17.45
C SER A 282 9.31 -13.04 17.58
N ARG A 283 8.98 -12.64 18.80
CA ARG A 283 8.19 -11.43 19.08
C ARG A 283 8.76 -10.14 18.45
N ASP A 284 10.08 -10.14 18.19
CA ASP A 284 10.82 -9.01 17.60
C ASP A 284 11.28 -9.27 16.15
N LEU A 285 10.95 -10.42 15.56
CA LEU A 285 11.14 -10.69 14.13
C LEU A 285 9.87 -11.33 13.55
N TRP A 286 9.07 -10.47 12.93
CA TRP A 286 7.77 -10.77 12.35
C TRP A 286 7.60 -9.95 11.06
N GLY A 287 6.46 -10.10 10.38
CA GLY A 287 6.14 -9.35 9.17
C GLY A 287 5.57 -10.28 8.10
N PHE A 288 4.31 -10.66 8.28
CA PHE A 288 3.61 -11.58 7.38
C PHE A 288 2.74 -10.77 6.43
N SER A 289 3.20 -10.62 5.20
CA SER A 289 2.50 -9.85 4.18
C SER A 289 2.74 -10.42 2.78
N ALA A 290 2.05 -9.87 1.78
CA ALA A 290 2.30 -10.23 0.39
C ALA A 290 3.74 -9.93 -0.01
N CYS A 291 4.45 -10.96 -0.47
CA CYS A 291 5.80 -10.83 -1.00
C CYS A 291 6.11 -12.00 -1.93
N HIS A 292 7.24 -11.91 -2.62
CA HIS A 292 7.79 -13.06 -3.32
C HIS A 292 8.66 -13.91 -2.40
N ALA A 293 8.72 -15.20 -2.75
CA ALA A 293 9.71 -16.14 -2.28
C ALA A 293 10.02 -17.11 -3.44
N PRO A 294 11.01 -18.00 -3.30
CA PRO A 294 11.16 -19.15 -4.19
C PRO A 294 9.84 -19.96 -4.28
N LYS A 295 9.69 -20.77 -5.31
CA LYS A 295 8.49 -21.59 -5.53
C LYS A 295 8.85 -23.06 -5.62
N GLY A 296 8.10 -23.90 -4.91
CA GLY A 296 8.27 -25.35 -4.93
C GLY A 296 8.82 -25.91 -3.62
N TRP A 297 9.20 -27.18 -3.62
CA TRP A 297 9.79 -27.83 -2.45
C TRP A 297 11.27 -27.49 -2.35
N MET A 298 11.68 -26.94 -1.20
CA MET A 298 13.09 -26.66 -0.91
C MET A 298 13.48 -27.24 0.44
N ARG A 299 14.77 -27.54 0.58
CA ARG A 299 15.35 -28.01 1.83
C ARG A 299 15.77 -26.81 2.68
N LEU A 300 15.22 -26.73 3.90
CA LEU A 300 15.59 -25.75 4.90
C LEU A 300 17.00 -26.05 5.45
N ARG A 301 17.59 -25.08 6.16
CA ARG A 301 18.89 -25.21 6.82
C ARG A 301 18.92 -26.32 7.88
N ASP A 302 17.80 -26.60 8.53
CA ASP A 302 17.65 -27.68 9.51
C ASP A 302 17.39 -29.06 8.86
N GLY A 303 17.39 -29.13 7.53
CA GLY A 303 17.22 -30.34 6.76
C GLY A 303 15.77 -30.70 6.43
N ARG A 304 14.76 -30.02 6.99
CA ARG A 304 13.34 -30.25 6.67
C ARG A 304 13.00 -29.79 5.25
N TRP A 305 11.97 -30.41 4.66
CA TRP A 305 11.40 -29.97 3.39
C TRP A 305 10.24 -29.01 3.62
N GLN A 306 10.30 -27.83 3.01
CA GLN A 306 9.24 -26.83 3.03
C GLN A 306 8.71 -26.60 1.63
N LYS A 307 7.39 -26.46 1.50
CA LYS A 307 6.75 -26.00 0.26
C LYS A 307 6.68 -24.48 0.27
N LEU A 308 7.44 -23.85 -0.62
CA LEU A 308 7.48 -22.39 -0.77
C LEU A 308 6.47 -21.97 -1.83
N LEU A 309 5.79 -20.86 -1.57
CA LEU A 309 4.57 -20.49 -2.28
C LEU A 309 4.81 -19.67 -3.55
N GLY A 310 6.03 -19.20 -3.79
CA GLY A 310 6.27 -18.15 -4.78
C GLY A 310 5.78 -16.80 -4.27
N TYR A 311 5.19 -16.00 -5.17
CA TYR A 311 4.43 -14.81 -4.77
C TYR A 311 3.11 -15.23 -4.11
N ALA A 312 2.89 -14.80 -2.88
CA ALA A 312 1.70 -15.12 -2.10
C ALA A 312 1.41 -14.01 -1.08
N ALA A 313 0.12 -13.79 -0.78
CA ALA A 313 -0.32 -12.98 0.34
C ALA A 313 -0.10 -13.75 1.66
N ARG A 314 1.14 -13.70 2.18
CA ARG A 314 1.46 -14.33 3.47
C ARG A 314 0.77 -13.59 4.59
N GLY A 315 0.36 -14.33 5.61
CA GLY A 315 -0.43 -13.78 6.68
C GLY A 315 -0.45 -14.66 7.91
N ALA A 316 -0.57 -14.04 9.06
CA ALA A 316 -0.62 -14.72 10.34
C ALA A 316 -1.46 -13.93 11.35
N PRO A 317 -2.08 -14.61 12.32
CA PRO A 317 -2.35 -16.06 12.35
C PRO A 317 -3.37 -16.46 11.27
N PHE A 318 -3.55 -17.76 11.04
CA PHE A 318 -4.56 -18.33 10.13
C PHE A 318 -4.43 -17.95 8.64
N GLY A 319 -3.24 -17.54 8.21
CA GLY A 319 -2.94 -17.28 6.80
C GLY A 319 -1.83 -18.18 6.26
N ALA A 320 -1.38 -17.88 5.05
CA ALA A 320 -0.27 -18.59 4.44
C ALA A 320 1.06 -18.20 5.12
N ASP A 321 1.79 -19.19 5.63
CA ASP A 321 3.09 -19.02 6.27
C ASP A 321 4.06 -20.10 5.75
N ASP A 322 5.15 -19.69 5.10
CA ASP A 322 6.21 -20.57 4.59
C ASP A 322 7.60 -20.18 5.10
N GLY A 323 7.66 -19.39 6.18
CA GLY A 323 8.90 -18.91 6.78
C GLY A 323 9.45 -17.61 6.18
N THR A 324 8.80 -17.07 5.14
CA THR A 324 9.25 -15.84 4.46
C THR A 324 8.59 -14.60 5.08
N LEU A 325 9.41 -13.62 5.44
CA LEU A 325 9.02 -12.36 6.07
C LEU A 325 9.24 -11.17 5.15
N VAL A 326 8.52 -10.08 5.41
CA VAL A 326 8.80 -8.76 4.84
C VAL A 326 9.55 -7.88 5.86
N PRO A 327 10.71 -7.32 5.51
CA PRO A 327 11.53 -6.57 6.47
C PRO A 327 10.99 -5.13 6.71
N TRP A 328 10.06 -4.66 5.88
CA TRP A 328 9.44 -3.34 6.00
C TRP A 328 8.29 -3.26 7.02
N ALA A 329 7.78 -4.40 7.51
CA ALA A 329 6.59 -4.44 8.37
C ALA A 329 6.72 -3.59 9.64
N SER A 330 7.89 -3.61 10.28
CA SER A 330 8.16 -2.83 11.49
C SER A 330 8.04 -1.32 11.22
N LEU A 331 8.61 -0.83 10.11
CA LEU A 331 8.51 0.58 9.72
C LEU A 331 7.07 0.97 9.40
N ALA A 332 6.35 0.15 8.64
CA ALA A 332 4.97 0.45 8.27
C ALA A 332 3.99 0.36 9.46
N GLY A 333 4.34 -0.38 10.51
CA GLY A 333 3.56 -0.49 11.75
C GLY A 333 3.78 0.64 12.77
N LEU A 334 4.75 1.54 12.54
CA LEU A 334 5.12 2.60 13.50
C LEU A 334 3.96 3.46 13.99
N PRO A 335 2.95 3.85 13.17
CA PRO A 335 1.85 4.65 13.69
C PRO A 335 1.03 3.95 14.79
N PHE A 336 1.00 2.62 14.81
CA PHE A 336 0.11 1.84 15.68
C PHE A 336 0.82 1.31 16.93
N GLU A 337 2.04 0.79 16.77
CA GLU A 337 2.81 0.10 17.81
C GLU A 337 4.28 0.55 17.80
N PRO A 338 4.58 1.84 18.06
CA PRO A 338 5.92 2.40 17.82
C PRO A 338 7.02 1.70 18.61
N ASP A 339 6.82 1.42 19.90
CA ASP A 339 7.86 0.82 20.74
C ASP A 339 8.19 -0.62 20.29
N ALA A 340 7.16 -1.39 19.95
CA ALA A 340 7.31 -2.73 19.39
C ALA A 340 8.04 -2.72 18.05
N CYS A 341 7.62 -1.83 17.15
CA CYS A 341 8.18 -1.70 15.82
C CYS A 341 9.64 -1.25 15.85
N LEU A 342 9.99 -0.30 16.71
CA LEU A 342 11.38 0.12 16.90
C LEU A 342 12.23 -1.02 17.49
N GLY A 343 11.71 -1.75 18.47
CA GLY A 343 12.36 -2.95 18.99
C GLY A 343 12.63 -4.01 17.91
N SER A 344 11.63 -4.28 17.06
CA SER A 344 11.79 -5.22 15.94
C SER A 344 12.78 -4.73 14.89
N LEU A 345 12.80 -3.43 14.58
CA LEU A 345 13.79 -2.84 13.68
C LEU A 345 15.22 -2.97 14.24
N SER A 346 15.40 -2.65 15.53
CA SER A 346 16.68 -2.80 16.22
C SER A 346 17.15 -4.25 16.22
N HIS A 347 16.23 -5.21 16.45
CA HIS A 347 16.50 -6.64 16.36
C HIS A 347 16.92 -7.07 14.94
N LEU A 348 16.15 -6.68 13.91
CA LEU A 348 16.45 -6.98 12.50
C LEU A 348 17.85 -6.51 12.12
N ILE A 349 18.20 -5.26 12.44
CA ILE A 349 19.50 -4.67 12.10
C ILE A 349 20.63 -5.36 12.85
N ALA A 350 20.45 -5.67 14.13
CA ALA A 350 21.47 -6.33 14.94
C ALA A 350 21.73 -7.77 14.48
N ARG A 351 20.68 -8.50 14.09
CA ARG A 351 20.77 -9.91 13.70
C ARG A 351 21.14 -10.11 12.24
N TYR A 352 20.67 -9.22 11.36
CA TYR A 352 20.77 -9.31 9.91
C TYR A 352 21.20 -7.96 9.28
N PRO A 353 22.38 -7.43 9.63
CA PRO A 353 22.82 -6.12 9.15
C PRO A 353 22.92 -6.02 7.62
N ALA A 354 23.14 -7.15 6.92
CA ALA A 354 23.17 -7.20 5.46
C ALA A 354 21.80 -6.87 4.81
N LEU A 355 20.67 -7.14 5.48
CA LEU A 355 19.33 -6.83 4.95
C LEU A 355 19.04 -5.33 4.85
N VAL A 356 19.80 -4.51 5.58
CA VAL A 356 19.67 -3.05 5.58
C VAL A 356 20.92 -2.37 5.01
N ALA A 357 21.79 -3.14 4.34
CA ALA A 357 22.91 -2.57 3.61
C ALA A 357 22.38 -1.55 2.60
N GLU A 358 23.09 -0.42 2.47
CA GLU A 358 22.66 0.73 1.66
C GLU A 358 21.31 1.35 2.06
N GLU A 359 20.82 1.03 3.27
CA GLU A 359 19.61 1.60 3.86
C GLU A 359 18.34 1.23 3.07
N ARG A 360 18.39 0.13 2.32
CA ARG A 360 17.29 -0.37 1.50
C ARG A 360 16.74 -1.66 2.08
N LEU A 361 15.45 -1.88 1.89
CA LEU A 361 14.76 -3.08 2.36
C LEU A 361 14.33 -3.94 1.17
N PRO A 362 14.76 -5.22 1.11
CA PRO A 362 14.33 -6.13 0.05
C PRO A 362 12.84 -6.46 0.19
N GLY A 363 12.25 -6.97 -0.91
CA GLY A 363 10.83 -7.36 -0.94
C GLY A 363 10.48 -8.53 -0.02
N GLY A 364 11.48 -9.31 0.41
CA GLY A 364 11.30 -10.38 1.38
C GLY A 364 12.60 -11.10 1.73
N PHE A 365 12.59 -11.89 2.79
CA PHE A 365 13.69 -12.77 3.17
C PHE A 365 13.19 -13.97 3.98
N ASN A 366 13.97 -15.05 4.04
CA ASN A 366 13.62 -16.27 4.74
C ASN A 366 14.87 -16.88 5.41
N PRO A 367 15.09 -16.66 6.72
CA PRO A 367 16.25 -17.19 7.44
C PRO A 367 16.31 -18.72 7.51
N SER A 368 15.20 -19.41 7.24
CA SER A 368 15.15 -20.88 7.22
C SER A 368 15.74 -21.47 5.94
N LEU A 369 15.82 -20.69 4.85
CA LEU A 369 16.36 -21.14 3.58
C LEU A 369 17.88 -20.96 3.50
N PRO A 370 18.60 -21.80 2.71
CA PRO A 370 20.00 -21.56 2.39
C PRO A 370 20.21 -20.19 1.73
N GLY A 371 21.39 -19.59 1.97
CA GLY A 371 21.77 -18.27 1.46
C GLY A 371 23.14 -17.87 1.98
N GLU A 372 23.65 -16.70 1.56
CA GLU A 372 25.02 -16.28 1.84
C GLU A 372 25.28 -15.98 3.33
N GLY A 373 24.30 -15.38 4.02
CA GLY A 373 24.45 -14.96 5.42
C GLY A 373 23.41 -15.57 6.38
N ALA A 374 23.26 -14.96 7.56
CA ALA A 374 22.33 -15.44 8.59
C ALA A 374 20.86 -15.26 8.18
N GLU A 375 20.59 -14.29 7.31
CA GLU A 375 19.30 -13.90 6.75
C GLU A 375 18.70 -14.94 5.79
N GLY A 376 19.48 -15.93 5.36
CA GLY A 376 19.00 -16.99 4.49
C GLY A 376 18.76 -16.50 3.06
N TRP A 377 17.64 -16.91 2.47
CA TRP A 377 17.25 -16.39 1.16
C TRP A 377 16.81 -14.93 1.29
N VAL A 378 17.27 -14.08 0.39
CA VAL A 378 16.88 -12.66 0.31
C VAL A 378 16.36 -12.39 -1.09
N ASP A 379 15.25 -11.66 -1.20
CA ASP A 379 14.76 -11.18 -2.50
C ASP A 379 15.77 -10.17 -3.08
N ASP A 380 16.19 -10.38 -4.32
CA ASP A 380 17.07 -9.47 -5.04
C ASP A 380 16.35 -8.20 -5.53
N ARG A 381 15.04 -8.11 -5.31
CA ARG A 381 14.22 -6.94 -5.66
C ARG A 381 13.91 -6.09 -4.44
N ILE A 382 13.92 -4.78 -4.70
CA ILE A 382 13.20 -3.78 -3.92
C ILE A 382 11.89 -3.50 -4.66
N VAL A 383 10.77 -3.49 -3.94
CA VAL A 383 9.42 -3.36 -4.53
C VAL A 383 8.89 -1.95 -4.28
N GLY A 384 8.44 -1.26 -5.32
CA GLY A 384 8.09 0.17 -5.25
C GLY A 384 6.91 0.48 -4.33
N LEU A 385 5.89 -0.37 -4.30
CA LEU A 385 4.74 -0.19 -3.41
C LEU A 385 5.12 -0.33 -1.93
N ASP A 386 6.03 -1.24 -1.61
CA ASP A 386 6.54 -1.43 -0.24
C ASP A 386 7.31 -0.17 0.21
N GLN A 387 8.14 0.39 -0.67
CA GLN A 387 8.88 1.62 -0.36
C GLN A 387 7.95 2.81 -0.15
N GLY A 388 6.91 2.92 -0.97
CA GLY A 388 5.90 3.96 -0.84
C GLY A 388 5.14 3.89 0.48
N LEU A 389 4.74 2.67 0.88
CA LEU A 389 4.11 2.43 2.16
C LEU A 389 5.04 2.85 3.31
N VAL A 390 6.32 2.46 3.27
CA VAL A 390 7.31 2.84 4.29
C VAL A 390 7.42 4.36 4.42
N VAL A 391 7.58 5.09 3.31
CA VAL A 391 7.69 6.56 3.33
C VAL A 391 6.46 7.19 3.99
N MET A 392 5.27 6.78 3.55
CA MET A 392 4.01 7.36 4.01
C MET A 392 3.70 7.01 5.46
N MET A 393 3.91 5.77 5.89
CA MET A 393 3.60 5.35 7.26
C MET A 393 4.58 5.92 8.28
N ILE A 394 5.86 6.05 7.94
CA ILE A 394 6.81 6.79 8.79
C ILE A 394 6.37 8.26 8.90
N GLU A 395 5.95 8.88 7.80
CA GLU A 395 5.52 10.28 7.85
C GLU A 395 4.23 10.46 8.68
N ASN A 396 3.26 9.57 8.52
CA ASN A 396 2.04 9.58 9.33
C ASN A 396 2.31 9.38 10.82
N TRP A 397 3.29 8.54 11.18
CA TRP A 397 3.73 8.40 12.56
C TRP A 397 4.37 9.68 13.13
N ARG A 398 5.14 10.40 12.30
CA ARG A 398 5.91 11.57 12.74
C ARG A 398 5.09 12.85 12.81
N SER A 399 4.33 13.15 11.76
CA SER A 399 3.62 14.42 11.58
C SER A 399 2.13 14.22 11.28
N GLY A 400 1.76 13.07 10.72
CA GLY A 400 0.40 12.88 10.20
C GLY A 400 0.16 13.56 8.85
N LEU A 401 1.20 14.00 8.14
CA LEU A 401 1.07 14.81 6.91
C LEU A 401 0.08 14.23 5.89
N ILE A 402 0.19 12.94 5.53
CA ILE A 402 -0.69 12.36 4.51
C ILE A 402 -2.12 12.33 5.01
N TRP A 403 -2.33 11.92 6.25
CA TRP A 403 -3.64 11.97 6.90
C TRP A 403 -4.25 13.37 6.93
N GLU A 404 -3.47 14.40 7.25
CA GLU A 404 -3.96 15.78 7.25
C GLU A 404 -4.37 16.25 5.85
N LEU A 405 -3.57 15.91 4.83
CA LEU A 405 -3.90 16.23 3.44
C LEU A 405 -5.19 15.55 3.01
N THR A 406 -5.36 14.24 3.27
CA THR A 406 -6.51 13.47 2.78
C THR A 406 -7.82 13.84 3.47
N ARG A 407 -7.80 14.30 4.73
CA ARG A 407 -8.97 14.87 5.41
C ARG A 407 -9.57 16.06 4.64
N GLY A 408 -8.73 16.83 3.96
CA GLY A 408 -9.13 17.97 3.13
C GLY A 408 -9.63 17.61 1.72
N ILE A 409 -9.56 16.34 1.32
CA ILE A 409 -9.92 15.90 -0.04
C ILE A 409 -11.40 15.48 -0.10
N PRO A 410 -12.25 16.16 -0.89
CA PRO A 410 -13.69 15.87 -0.93
C PRO A 410 -14.06 14.44 -1.36
N ALA A 411 -13.21 13.78 -2.15
CA ALA A 411 -13.40 12.38 -2.54
C ALA A 411 -13.47 11.46 -1.31
N PHE A 412 -12.56 11.63 -0.34
CA PHE A 412 -12.50 10.79 0.85
C PHE A 412 -13.66 11.09 1.80
N SER A 413 -13.91 12.37 2.12
CA SER A 413 -14.98 12.73 3.06
C SER A 413 -16.37 12.34 2.55
N ARG A 414 -16.68 12.58 1.27
CA ARG A 414 -17.94 12.11 0.65
C ARG A 414 -18.04 10.59 0.63
N GLY A 415 -16.95 9.92 0.27
CA GLY A 415 -16.89 8.46 0.18
C GLY A 415 -17.14 7.79 1.51
N LEU A 416 -16.42 8.23 2.54
CA LEU A 416 -16.57 7.77 3.92
C LEU A 416 -18.00 8.04 4.43
N SER A 417 -18.52 9.25 4.24
CA SER A 417 -19.89 9.58 4.67
C SER A 417 -20.94 8.69 4.00
N LYS A 418 -20.82 8.42 2.70
CA LYS A 418 -21.70 7.51 1.96
C LYS A 418 -21.53 6.04 2.36
N ALA A 419 -20.36 5.65 2.82
CA ALA A 419 -20.10 4.34 3.43
C ALA A 419 -20.65 4.24 4.87
N GLY A 420 -21.27 5.30 5.40
CA GLY A 420 -21.83 5.33 6.75
C GLY A 420 -20.82 5.68 7.83
N PHE A 421 -19.61 6.12 7.47
CA PHE A 421 -18.63 6.57 8.46
C PHE A 421 -19.08 7.87 9.13
N ASN A 422 -18.83 7.97 10.44
CA ASN A 422 -19.11 9.15 11.25
C ASN A 422 -18.06 9.31 12.37
N GLY A 423 -18.11 10.44 13.08
CA GLY A 423 -17.20 10.77 14.17
C GLY A 423 -15.95 11.53 13.72
N GLY A 424 -15.04 11.78 14.66
CA GLY A 424 -13.71 12.34 14.40
C GLY A 424 -13.70 13.55 13.46
N TRP A 425 -12.80 13.51 12.48
CA TRP A 425 -12.61 14.57 11.49
C TRP A 425 -13.72 14.67 10.42
N LEU A 426 -14.67 13.72 10.41
CA LEU A 426 -15.85 13.78 9.55
C LEU A 426 -17.01 14.56 10.18
N SER A 427 -16.93 14.85 11.48
CA SER A 427 -17.96 15.65 12.15
C SER A 427 -17.79 17.13 11.78
N PRO A 428 -18.89 17.88 11.55
CA PRO A 428 -18.81 19.33 11.41
C PRO A 428 -18.09 19.90 12.65
N ALA A 429 -17.18 20.85 12.45
CA ALA A 429 -16.58 21.56 13.58
C ALA A 429 -17.73 22.12 14.44
N VAL A 430 -17.74 21.77 15.74
CA VAL A 430 -18.68 22.37 16.69
C VAL A 430 -18.40 23.87 16.66
N SER A 431 -19.40 24.65 16.25
CA SER A 431 -19.31 26.11 16.10
C SER A 431 -19.34 26.80 17.45
#